data_AF-A0A2G1LSY7-F1
#
_entry.id   AF-A0A2G1LSY7-F1
#
_cell.length_a   1.000
_cell.length_b   1.000
_cell.length_c   1.000
_cell.angle_alpha   90.00
_cell.angle_beta   90.00
_cell.angle_gamma   90.00
#
_symmetry.space_group_name_H-M   'P 1'
#
loop_
_entity.id
_entity.type
_entity.pdbx_description
1 polymer ?
#
loop_
_entity_poly.entity_id
_entity_poly.type
_entity_poly.pdbx_seq_one_letter_code
_entity_poly.pdbx_strand_id
1 'polypeptide(L)' 'MARCHDSQEKQMTQPLFEKIGASDEELAREVAARLGADMPQEAVRGVAANARLLQRHYDVLRGEAS' A
#
# COMPACT_ATOMS: atom_id res chain seq x y z
N MET A 1 16.05 29.53 -6.57
CA MET A 1 15.59 28.25 -7.13
C MET A 1 15.27 27.30 -5.98
N ALA A 2 14.04 27.29 -5.48
CA ALA A 2 13.67 26.50 -4.28
C ALA A 2 12.23 25.98 -4.37
N ARG A 3 11.90 25.17 -5.39
CA ARG A 3 10.53 24.64 -5.57
C ARG A 3 10.45 23.18 -6.04
N CYS A 4 11.46 22.36 -5.78
CA CYS A 4 11.40 20.94 -6.17
C CYS A 4 11.39 19.95 -4.99
N HIS A 5 11.66 20.37 -3.74
CA HIS A 5 11.68 19.45 -2.59
C HIS A 5 10.36 19.40 -1.81
N ASP A 6 9.64 20.53 -1.66
CA ASP A 6 8.43 20.61 -0.80
C ASP A 6 7.21 19.80 -1.27
N SER A 7 7.17 19.39 -2.55
CA SER A 7 5.99 18.72 -3.11
C SER A 7 5.92 17.23 -2.82
N GLN A 8 7.03 16.58 -2.41
CA GLN A 8 7.02 15.14 -2.09
C GLN A 8 6.63 14.85 -0.64
N GLU A 9 6.96 15.73 0.31
CA GLU A 9 6.67 15.51 1.74
C GLU A 9 5.17 15.64 2.08
N LYS A 10 4.42 16.48 1.35
CA LYS A 10 3.00 16.75 1.65
C LYS A 10 2.03 15.64 1.25
N GLN A 11 2.45 14.62 0.51
CA GLN A 11 1.54 13.64 -0.09
C GLN A 11 1.43 12.33 0.70
N MET A 12 2.15 12.17 1.80
CA MET A 12 2.23 10.89 2.55
C MET A 12 1.23 10.74 3.72
N THR A 13 0.08 11.42 3.66
CA THR A 13 -0.89 11.47 4.78
C THR A 13 -1.91 10.34 4.79
N GLN A 14 -1.96 9.49 3.77
CA GLN A 14 -2.97 8.43 3.65
C GLN A 14 -2.31 7.05 3.55
N PRO A 15 -3.01 5.98 4.00
CA PRO A 15 -2.54 4.62 3.77
C PRO A 15 -2.43 4.31 2.28
N LEU A 16 -1.45 3.47 1.91
CA LEU A 16 -1.34 2.99 0.54
C LEU A 16 -2.53 2.11 0.18
N PHE A 17 -3.05 1.32 1.12
CA PHE A 17 -4.17 0.41 0.92
C PHE A 17 -5.31 0.72 1.87
N GLU A 18 -6.53 0.77 1.36
CA GLU A 18 -7.75 1.00 2.16
C GLU A 18 -8.09 -0.22 3.01
N LYS A 19 -7.80 -1.44 2.50
CA LYS A 19 -8.19 -2.71 3.12
C LYS A 19 -7.05 -3.38 3.89
N ILE A 20 -6.12 -2.62 4.44
CA ILE A 20 -4.93 -3.17 5.10
C ILE A 20 -5.24 -4.10 6.29
N GLY A 21 -6.29 -3.77 7.06
CA GLY A 21 -6.77 -4.56 8.20
C GLY A 21 -7.79 -5.64 7.83
N ALA A 22 -8.09 -5.81 6.54
CA ALA A 22 -9.08 -6.75 6.04
C ALA A 22 -8.48 -8.15 5.80
N SER A 23 -9.30 -9.07 5.29
CA SER A 23 -8.85 -10.42 4.92
C SER A 23 -7.81 -10.38 3.79
N ASP A 24 -7.03 -11.46 3.64
CA ASP A 24 -6.04 -11.56 2.56
C ASP A 24 -6.71 -11.45 1.18
N GLU A 25 -7.90 -12.03 1.00
CA GLU A 25 -8.69 -11.95 -0.22
C GLU A 25 -9.16 -10.52 -0.52
N GLU A 26 -9.58 -9.78 0.51
CA GLU A 26 -10.03 -8.40 0.36
C GLU A 26 -8.90 -7.46 -0.06
N LEU A 27 -7.74 -7.61 0.58
CA LEU A 27 -6.55 -6.84 0.26
C LEU A 27 -6.00 -7.21 -1.12
N ALA A 28 -5.95 -8.51 -1.46
CA ALA A 28 -5.54 -8.96 -2.79
C ALA A 28 -6.48 -8.45 -3.89
N ARG A 29 -7.81 -8.42 -3.65
CA ARG A 29 -8.77 -7.83 -4.58
C ARG A 29 -8.54 -6.35 -4.82
N GLU A 30 -8.18 -5.59 -3.79
CA GLU A 30 -7.84 -4.17 -3.94
C GLU A 30 -6.60 -4.00 -4.83
N VAL A 31 -5.56 -4.81 -4.61
CA VAL A 31 -4.35 -4.80 -5.45
C VAL A 31 -4.68 -5.17 -6.89
N ALA A 32 -5.47 -6.24 -7.09
CA ALA A 32 -5.91 -6.72 -8.40
C ALA A 32 -6.68 -5.62 -9.18
N ALA A 33 -7.62 -4.94 -8.50
CA ALA A 33 -8.42 -3.86 -9.08
C ALA A 33 -7.55 -2.67 -9.53
N ARG A 34 -6.51 -2.31 -8.76
CA ARG A 34 -5.58 -1.24 -9.13
C ARG A 34 -4.70 -1.61 -10.33
N LEU A 35 -4.35 -2.89 -10.46
CA LEU A 35 -3.56 -3.41 -11.58
C LEU A 35 -4.41 -3.68 -12.83
N GLY A 36 -5.74 -3.72 -12.70
CA GLY A 36 -6.64 -4.11 -13.80
C GLY A 36 -6.44 -5.57 -14.24
N ALA A 37 -6.07 -6.45 -13.30
CA ALA A 37 -5.75 -7.85 -13.58
C ALA A 37 -6.48 -8.78 -12.61
N ASP A 38 -6.77 -10.00 -13.07
CA ASP A 38 -7.27 -11.05 -12.20
C ASP A 38 -6.15 -11.63 -11.34
N MET A 39 -6.49 -12.00 -10.10
CA MET A 39 -5.55 -12.58 -9.14
C MET A 39 -5.79 -14.09 -9.02
N PRO A 40 -4.81 -14.95 -9.37
CA PRO A 40 -4.93 -16.37 -9.12
C PRO A 40 -4.98 -16.64 -7.61
N GLN A 41 -5.75 -17.64 -7.18
CA GLN A 41 -6.00 -17.92 -5.77
C GLN A 41 -4.70 -18.24 -5.01
N GLU A 42 -3.74 -18.88 -5.68
CA GLU A 42 -2.42 -19.22 -5.12
C GLU A 42 -1.59 -17.98 -4.77
N ALA A 43 -1.83 -16.83 -5.43
CA ALA A 43 -1.10 -15.60 -5.20
C ALA A 43 -1.67 -14.74 -4.06
N VAL A 44 -2.92 -14.95 -3.66
CA VAL A 44 -3.66 -14.10 -2.71
C VAL A 44 -2.87 -13.84 -1.43
N ARG A 45 -2.39 -14.90 -0.77
CA ARG A 45 -1.65 -14.79 0.50
C ARG A 45 -0.34 -14.03 0.33
N GLY A 46 0.41 -14.30 -0.75
CA GLY A 46 1.69 -13.64 -1.03
C GLY A 46 1.51 -12.15 -1.34
N VAL A 47 0.50 -11.81 -2.13
CA VAL A 47 0.18 -10.42 -2.47
C VAL A 47 -0.28 -9.64 -1.25
N ALA A 48 -1.15 -10.22 -0.41
CA ALA A 48 -1.58 -9.60 0.83
C ALA A 48 -0.39 -9.34 1.79
N ALA A 49 0.52 -10.31 1.93
CA ALA A 49 1.72 -10.14 2.73
C ALA A 49 2.63 -9.01 2.21
N ASN A 50 2.84 -8.94 0.89
CA ASN A 50 3.63 -7.89 0.26
C ASN A 50 2.99 -6.50 0.40
N ALA A 51 1.67 -6.40 0.27
CA ALA A 51 0.93 -5.17 0.49
C ALA A 51 1.09 -4.67 1.93
N ARG A 52 1.02 -5.58 2.93
CA ARG A 52 1.27 -5.24 4.33
C ARG A 52 2.72 -4.80 4.59
N LEU A 53 3.70 -5.47 3.98
CA LEU A 53 5.09 -5.08 4.10
C LEU A 53 5.33 -3.68 3.51
N LEU A 54 4.80 -3.42 2.31
CA LEU A 54 4.91 -2.12 1.65
C LEU A 54 4.22 -1.02 2.47
N GLN A 55 3.03 -1.29 3.00
CA GLN A 55 2.34 -0.37 3.88
C GLN A 55 3.19 -0.02 5.11
N ARG A 56 3.78 -1.01 5.80
CA ARG A 56 4.64 -0.76 6.95
C ARG A 56 5.84 0.12 6.61
N HIS A 57 6.49 -0.12 5.48
CA HIS A 57 7.59 0.73 5.03
C HIS A 57 7.13 2.15 4.72
N TYR A 58 5.96 2.29 4.10
CA TYR A 58 5.37 3.60 3.86
C TYR A 58 4.98 4.31 5.17
N ASP A 59 4.46 3.58 6.17
CA ASP A 59 4.17 4.09 7.52
C ASP A 59 5.44 4.61 8.21
N VAL A 60 6.58 3.91 8.07
CA VAL A 60 7.89 4.38 8.53
C VAL A 60 8.28 5.69 7.83
N LEU A 61 8.13 5.76 6.52
CA LEU A 61 8.50 6.95 5.74
C LEU A 61 7.66 8.18 6.11
N ARG A 62 6.38 8.02 6.49
CA ARG A 62 5.55 9.12 6.99
C ARG A 62 5.75 9.42 8.49
N GLY A 63 6.58 8.65 9.19
CA GLY A 63 6.82 8.81 10.63
C GLY A 63 5.72 8.26 11.55
N GLU A 64 4.86 7.35 11.08
CA GLU A 64 3.77 6.74 11.85
C GLU A 64 4.08 5.33 12.37
N ALA A 65 5.19 4.72 11.97
CA ALA A 65 5.63 3.45 12.54
C ALA A 65 6.24 3.69 13.94
N SER A 66 5.43 3.47 14.98
CA SER A 66 5.85 3.50 16.38
C SER A 66 5.94 2.11 17.00
#